data_AF-A0A942ZAE1-F1
#
_entry.id   AF-A0A942ZAE1-F1
#
_cell.length_a   1.000
_cell.length_b   1.000
_cell.length_c   1.000
_cell.angle_alpha   90.00
_cell.angle_beta   90.00
_cell.angle_gamma   90.00
#
_symmetry.space_group_name_H-M   'P 1'
#
loop_
_entity.id
_entity.type
_entity.pdbx_description
1 polymer ?
#
loop_
_entity_poly.entity_id
_entity_poly.type
_entity_poly.pdbx_seq_one_letter_code
_entity_poly.pdbx_strand_id
1 'polypeptide(L)'
;MIDYGYIIVPSFILGFLSRLSMLRIDYRQYPSYPQAAFSHITLGAIAASLGALAIPAIAAEQYSAVTFLSLAAQQFRDVRNLERQSLDNIEPTELIPRGTAYIEDIAKSFEARNYVSMITSVLVSISIFSSSRFGVGDQISVLIGVIIGIAVIIYLNKKIKRSVLGEIADVKEATISFDGPLLLVNGIVIMNVGFEDSREIYIEKGIAVEIIPKDENGLATIANVGQRQAITHEAAAQLGIRKDVDEPDFTPMIRRNSENGNLVLSIVALEPDVECLIEIVKSTLVLESAKRKPLASKYGKKAAD
;
A
#
# COMPACT_ATOMS: atom_id res chain seq x y z
N MET A 1 -31.73 -21.39 19.02
CA MET A 1 -30.95 -20.96 17.83
C MET A 1 -31.33 -19.56 17.31
N ILE A 2 -32.59 -19.09 17.45
CA ILE A 2 -33.02 -17.76 16.96
C ILE A 2 -32.56 -16.60 17.88
N ASP A 3 -32.15 -16.90 19.12
CA ASP A 3 -31.90 -15.91 20.18
C ASP A 3 -30.75 -14.94 19.92
N TYR A 4 -29.78 -15.28 19.06
CA TYR A 4 -28.66 -14.39 18.70
C TYR A 4 -28.71 -13.89 17.26
N GLY A 5 -29.77 -14.22 16.50
CA GLY A 5 -29.87 -13.89 15.08
C GLY A 5 -29.81 -12.38 14.81
N TYR A 6 -30.45 -11.59 15.69
CA TYR A 6 -30.46 -10.12 15.61
C TYR A 6 -29.09 -9.50 15.92
N ILE A 7 -28.14 -10.24 16.49
CA ILE A 7 -26.74 -9.82 16.65
C ILE A 7 -25.92 -10.28 15.44
N ILE A 8 -25.99 -11.58 15.11
CA ILE A 8 -25.11 -12.21 14.12
C ILE A 8 -25.31 -11.62 12.72
N VAL A 9 -26.56 -11.48 12.26
CA VAL A 9 -26.86 -11.04 10.89
C VAL A 9 -26.37 -9.62 10.61
N PRO A 10 -26.73 -8.58 11.38
CA PRO A 10 -26.23 -7.22 11.13
C PRO A 10 -24.71 -7.11 11.29
N SER A 11 -24.10 -7.82 12.25
CA SER A 11 -22.64 -7.88 12.40
C SER A 11 -21.96 -8.43 11.15
N PHE A 12 -22.44 -9.56 10.64
CA PHE A 12 -21.93 -10.15 9.41
C PHE A 12 -22.07 -9.18 8.22
N ILE A 13 -23.26 -8.59 8.04
CA ILE A 13 -23.51 -7.67 6.92
C ILE A 13 -22.57 -6.47 6.98
N LEU A 14 -22.37 -5.85 8.15
CA LEU A 14 -21.49 -4.68 8.26
C LEU A 14 -20.01 -5.05 8.15
N GLY A 15 -19.58 -6.19 8.69
CA GLY A 15 -18.23 -6.71 8.45
C GLY A 15 -17.98 -6.96 6.96
N PHE A 16 -18.94 -7.59 6.29
CA PHE A 16 -18.84 -7.86 4.86
C PHE A 16 -18.88 -6.58 4.01
N LEU A 17 -19.76 -5.62 4.33
CA LEU A 17 -19.78 -4.30 3.69
C LEU A 17 -18.46 -3.54 3.91
N SER A 18 -17.82 -3.70 5.08
CA SER A 18 -16.47 -3.18 5.31
C SER A 18 -15.49 -3.74 4.28
N ARG A 19 -15.51 -5.06 4.03
CA ARG A 19 -14.69 -5.67 2.98
C ARG A 19 -14.99 -5.10 1.60
N LEU A 20 -16.27 -5.00 1.22
CA LEU A 20 -16.69 -4.47 -0.07
C LEU A 20 -16.26 -3.01 -0.26
N SER A 21 -16.26 -2.21 0.81
CA SER A 21 -15.79 -0.82 0.74
C SER A 21 -14.30 -0.69 0.43
N MET A 22 -13.52 -1.75 0.67
CA MET A 22 -12.08 -1.82 0.41
C MET A 22 -11.72 -2.53 -0.91
N LEU A 23 -12.72 -2.98 -1.68
CA LEU A 23 -12.51 -3.70 -2.94
C LEU A 23 -12.11 -2.80 -4.12
N ARG A 24 -11.53 -1.63 -3.84
CA ARG A 24 -10.89 -0.83 -4.88
C ARG A 24 -9.66 -1.58 -5.38
N ILE A 25 -9.77 -2.05 -6.61
CA ILE A 25 -8.69 -2.67 -7.34
C ILE A 25 -7.73 -1.54 -7.71
N ASP A 26 -6.56 -1.51 -7.09
CA ASP A 26 -5.47 -0.64 -7.55
C ASP A 26 -4.67 -1.41 -8.60
N TYR A 27 -5.11 -1.29 -9.85
CA TYR A 27 -4.51 -1.96 -11.01
C TYR A 27 -3.03 -1.61 -11.21
N ARG A 28 -2.56 -0.52 -10.59
CA ARG A 28 -1.17 -0.05 -10.66
C ARG A 28 -0.22 -0.97 -9.90
N GLN A 29 -0.70 -1.60 -8.83
CA GLN A 29 0.14 -2.33 -7.88
C GLN A 29 0.05 -3.85 -8.04
N TYR A 30 -1.06 -4.34 -8.61
CA TYR A 30 -1.38 -5.77 -8.64
C TYR A 30 -2.10 -6.17 -9.93
N PRO A 31 -1.64 -7.25 -10.62
CA PRO A 31 -2.31 -7.79 -11.79
C PRO A 31 -3.76 -8.18 -11.46
N SER A 32 -4.72 -7.55 -12.12
CA SER A 32 -6.13 -7.69 -11.73
C SER A 32 -6.79 -8.88 -12.41
N TYR A 33 -6.86 -10.01 -11.70
CA TYR A 33 -7.58 -11.20 -12.16
C TYR A 33 -8.93 -11.35 -11.44
N PRO A 34 -10.03 -11.68 -12.16
CA PRO A 34 -11.34 -11.93 -11.54
C PRO A 34 -11.32 -12.99 -10.43
N GLN A 35 -10.43 -13.98 -10.55
CA GLN A 35 -10.24 -15.02 -9.54
C GLN A 35 -9.70 -14.48 -8.21
N ALA A 36 -8.79 -13.50 -8.24
CA ALA A 36 -8.26 -12.86 -7.04
C ALA A 36 -9.37 -12.08 -6.31
N ALA A 37 -10.18 -11.32 -7.06
CA ALA A 37 -11.34 -10.62 -6.50
C ALA A 37 -12.32 -11.57 -5.80
N PHE A 38 -12.60 -12.73 -6.40
CA PHE A 38 -13.46 -13.75 -5.79
C PHE A 38 -12.88 -14.30 -4.48
N SER A 39 -11.59 -14.70 -4.48
CA SER A 39 -10.89 -15.15 -3.28
C SER A 39 -10.97 -14.12 -2.15
N HIS A 40 -10.73 -12.85 -2.48
CA HIS A 40 -10.77 -11.75 -1.51
C HIS A 40 -12.16 -11.49 -0.94
N ILE A 41 -13.22 -11.63 -1.73
CA ILE A 41 -14.61 -11.50 -1.25
C ILE A 41 -14.92 -12.65 -0.29
N THR A 42 -14.60 -13.89 -0.68
CA THR A 42 -14.85 -15.08 0.14
C THR A 42 -14.13 -15.02 1.48
N LEU A 43 -12.84 -14.67 1.48
CA LEU A 43 -12.05 -14.50 2.71
C LEU A 43 -12.60 -13.39 3.62
N GLY A 44 -13.07 -12.30 3.03
CA GLY A 44 -13.69 -11.22 3.78
C GLY A 44 -15.05 -11.61 4.38
N ALA A 45 -15.83 -12.45 3.69
CA ALA A 45 -17.05 -13.03 4.24
C ALA A 45 -16.74 -13.96 5.43
N ILE A 46 -15.73 -14.83 5.30
CA ILE A 46 -15.26 -15.69 6.40
C ILE A 46 -14.83 -14.84 7.60
N ALA A 47 -14.04 -13.78 7.36
CA ALA A 47 -13.63 -12.84 8.39
C ALA A 47 -14.82 -12.18 9.12
N ALA A 48 -15.82 -11.73 8.35
CA ALA A 48 -17.03 -11.13 8.89
C ALA A 48 -17.86 -12.15 9.71
N SER A 49 -17.99 -13.39 9.24
CA SER A 49 -18.70 -14.46 9.95
C SER A 49 -18.04 -14.78 11.29
N LEU A 50 -16.72 -14.92 11.30
CA LEU A 50 -15.96 -15.20 12.52
C LEU A 50 -16.11 -14.07 13.54
N GLY A 51 -16.07 -12.81 13.09
CA GLY A 51 -16.31 -11.68 13.97
C GLY A 51 -17.74 -11.60 14.49
N ALA A 52 -18.74 -11.97 13.67
CA ALA A 52 -20.15 -11.88 14.04
C ALA A 52 -20.52 -12.89 15.12
N LEU A 53 -19.93 -14.09 15.03
CA LEU A 53 -20.16 -15.21 15.93
C LEU A 53 -19.37 -15.12 17.24
N ALA A 54 -18.29 -14.33 17.29
CA ALA A 54 -17.38 -14.26 18.44
C ALA A 54 -18.10 -13.98 19.77
N ILE A 55 -18.90 -12.92 19.82
CA ILE A 55 -19.58 -12.50 21.06
C ILE A 55 -20.73 -13.43 21.44
N PRO A 56 -21.65 -13.80 20.54
CA PRO A 56 -22.69 -14.78 20.84
C PRO A 56 -22.14 -16.11 21.34
N ALA A 57 -21.05 -16.60 20.76
CA ALA A 57 -20.47 -17.88 21.17
C ALA A 57 -19.85 -17.83 22.58
N ILE A 58 -19.15 -16.74 22.92
CA ILE A 58 -18.63 -16.53 24.28
C ILE A 58 -19.78 -16.39 25.29
N ALA A 59 -20.85 -15.66 24.93
CA ALA A 59 -22.04 -15.50 25.77
C ALA A 59 -22.79 -16.83 26.00
N ALA A 60 -22.74 -17.74 25.03
CA ALA A 60 -23.28 -19.09 25.13
C ALA A 60 -22.31 -20.11 25.77
N GLU A 61 -21.22 -19.64 26.40
CA GLU A 61 -20.18 -20.46 27.05
C GLU A 61 -19.48 -21.44 26.10
N GLN A 62 -19.52 -21.17 24.78
CA GLN A 62 -18.83 -21.93 23.75
C GLN A 62 -17.42 -21.39 23.56
N TYR A 63 -16.55 -21.60 24.55
CA TYR A 63 -15.17 -21.11 24.54
C TYR A 63 -14.31 -21.68 23.41
N SER A 64 -14.75 -22.76 22.74
CA SER A 64 -14.18 -23.26 21.49
C SER A 64 -14.16 -22.21 20.36
N ALA A 65 -14.98 -21.16 20.45
CA ALA A 65 -14.94 -20.00 19.56
C ALA A 65 -13.57 -19.31 19.51
N VAL A 66 -12.80 -19.31 20.61
CA VAL A 66 -11.45 -18.74 20.66
C VAL A 66 -10.50 -19.50 19.71
N THR A 67 -10.68 -20.82 19.57
CA THR A 67 -9.93 -21.63 18.60
C THR A 67 -10.26 -21.21 17.17
N PHE A 68 -11.53 -20.98 16.84
CA PHE A 68 -11.93 -20.51 15.50
C PHE A 68 -11.38 -19.12 15.17
N LEU A 69 -11.33 -18.20 16.14
CA LEU A 69 -10.68 -16.89 15.97
C LEU A 69 -9.16 -17.03 15.74
N SER A 70 -8.51 -17.97 16.44
CA SER A 70 -7.08 -18.26 16.26
C SER A 70 -6.80 -18.84 14.87
N LEU A 71 -7.67 -19.73 14.37
CA LEU A 71 -7.61 -20.26 13.00
C LEU A 71 -7.83 -19.14 11.96
N ALA A 72 -8.70 -18.17 12.23
CA ALA A 72 -8.89 -16.99 11.38
C ALA A 72 -7.58 -16.21 11.20
N ALA A 73 -6.87 -15.96 12.30
CA ALA A 73 -5.61 -15.24 12.28
C ALA A 73 -4.49 -16.02 11.56
N GLN A 74 -4.56 -17.35 11.53
CA GLN A 74 -3.68 -18.16 10.67
C GLN A 74 -4.05 -17.96 9.20
N GLN A 75 -5.33 -18.09 8.83
CA GLN A 75 -5.80 -17.89 7.47
C GLN A 75 -5.41 -16.52 6.90
N PHE A 76 -5.49 -15.43 7.69
CA PHE A 76 -5.11 -14.11 7.18
C PHE A 76 -3.60 -13.97 6.92
N ARG A 77 -2.76 -14.64 7.72
CA ARG A 77 -1.31 -14.71 7.48
C ARG A 77 -1.00 -15.56 6.25
N ASP A 78 -1.71 -16.65 6.07
CA ASP A 78 -1.57 -17.52 4.90
C ASP A 78 -1.93 -16.77 3.62
N VAL A 79 -2.99 -15.95 3.65
CA VAL A 79 -3.34 -15.06 2.53
C VAL A 79 -2.18 -14.12 2.20
N ARG A 80 -1.58 -13.44 3.19
CA ARG A 80 -0.40 -12.60 2.93
C ARG A 80 0.75 -13.41 2.33
N ASN A 81 1.02 -14.60 2.84
CA ASN A 81 2.09 -15.44 2.31
C ASN A 81 1.84 -15.86 0.86
N LEU A 82 0.61 -16.24 0.53
CA LEU A 82 0.20 -16.59 -0.83
C LEU A 82 0.33 -15.39 -1.78
N GLU A 83 -0.14 -14.21 -1.39
CA GLU A 83 -0.03 -13.01 -2.22
C GLU A 83 1.43 -12.61 -2.44
N ARG A 84 2.24 -12.66 -1.39
CA ARG A 84 3.68 -12.38 -1.48
C ARG A 84 4.38 -13.34 -2.43
N GLN A 85 4.15 -14.64 -2.27
CA GLN A 85 4.72 -15.67 -3.14
C GLN A 85 4.26 -15.51 -4.59
N SER A 86 2.98 -15.19 -4.81
CA SER A 86 2.45 -14.97 -6.16
C SER A 86 3.16 -13.80 -6.85
N LEU A 87 3.36 -12.69 -6.14
CA LEU A 87 4.08 -11.52 -6.66
C LEU A 87 5.57 -11.81 -6.85
N ASP A 88 6.22 -12.46 -5.87
CA ASP A 88 7.63 -12.87 -5.96
C ASP A 88 7.88 -13.77 -7.19
N ASN A 89 6.91 -14.61 -7.57
CA ASN A 89 7.04 -15.53 -8.71
C ASN A 89 6.91 -14.85 -10.09
N ILE A 90 6.18 -13.73 -10.19
CA ILE A 90 6.03 -12.99 -11.46
C ILE A 90 7.10 -11.89 -11.61
N GLU A 91 7.71 -11.48 -10.50
CA GLU A 91 8.71 -10.42 -10.46
C GLU A 91 9.87 -10.59 -11.46
N PRO A 92 10.42 -11.80 -11.69
CA PRO A 92 11.51 -11.98 -12.66
C PRO A 92 11.11 -11.71 -14.12
N THR A 93 9.82 -11.61 -14.41
CA THR A 93 9.30 -11.34 -15.77
C THR A 93 9.01 -9.85 -16.01
N GLU A 94 9.16 -9.00 -15.00
CA GLU A 94 8.97 -7.56 -15.10
C GLU A 94 10.25 -6.89 -15.63
N LEU A 95 10.12 -5.99 -16.61
CA LEU A 95 11.26 -5.20 -17.11
C LEU A 95 11.90 -4.34 -16.01
N ILE A 96 11.05 -3.81 -15.12
CA ILE A 96 11.41 -3.05 -13.93
C ILE A 96 10.71 -3.70 -12.73
N PRO A 97 11.42 -4.37 -11.82
CA PRO A 97 10.80 -5.06 -10.69
C PRO A 97 10.22 -4.07 -9.65
N ARG A 98 9.17 -4.46 -8.94
CA ARG A 98 8.60 -3.76 -7.76
C ARG A 98 9.59 -3.67 -6.60
N GLY A 99 10.37 -4.73 -6.39
CA GLY A 99 11.24 -4.95 -5.24
C GLY A 99 10.51 -5.58 -4.04
N THR A 100 11.27 -6.33 -3.24
CA THR A 100 10.75 -7.13 -2.11
C THR A 100 10.01 -6.29 -1.07
N ALA A 101 10.49 -5.07 -0.78
CA ALA A 101 9.84 -4.16 0.16
C ALA A 101 8.44 -3.73 -0.31
N TYR A 102 8.26 -3.56 -1.62
CA TYR A 102 6.98 -3.17 -2.19
C TYR A 102 6.02 -4.37 -2.22
N ILE A 103 6.50 -5.53 -2.67
CA ILE A 103 5.74 -6.79 -2.65
C ILE A 103 5.22 -7.12 -1.23
N GLU A 104 6.10 -7.00 -0.23
CA GLU A 104 5.76 -7.25 1.17
C GLU A 104 4.62 -6.33 1.65
N ASP A 105 4.66 -5.06 1.28
CA ASP A 105 3.63 -4.11 1.66
C ASP A 105 2.32 -4.35 0.90
N ILE A 106 2.36 -4.73 -0.37
CA ILE A 106 1.15 -5.17 -1.09
C ILE A 106 0.52 -6.35 -0.33
N ALA A 107 1.31 -7.36 0.01
CA ALA A 107 0.86 -8.56 0.71
C ALA A 107 0.26 -8.27 2.10
N LYS A 108 0.89 -7.40 2.91
CA LYS A 108 0.34 -6.94 4.19
C LYS A 108 -1.01 -6.25 4.06
N SER A 109 -1.24 -5.55 2.95
CA SER A 109 -2.51 -4.85 2.74
C SER A 109 -3.68 -5.83 2.64
N PHE A 110 -3.47 -7.01 2.04
CA PHE A 110 -4.49 -8.05 1.93
C PHE A 110 -4.86 -8.64 3.29
N GLU A 111 -3.85 -8.94 4.12
CA GLU A 111 -4.03 -9.37 5.51
C GLU A 111 -4.78 -8.29 6.33
N ALA A 112 -4.33 -7.03 6.28
CA ALA A 112 -4.92 -5.93 7.03
C ALA A 112 -6.41 -5.71 6.73
N ARG A 113 -6.81 -5.79 5.46
CA ARG A 113 -8.22 -5.62 5.06
C ARG A 113 -9.12 -6.75 5.60
N ASN A 114 -8.61 -7.97 5.78
CA ASN A 114 -9.36 -9.06 6.41
C ASN A 114 -9.55 -8.81 7.91
N TYR A 115 -8.51 -8.32 8.60
CA TYR A 115 -8.65 -7.91 10.00
C TYR A 115 -9.70 -6.81 10.19
N VAL A 116 -9.79 -5.82 9.29
CA VAL A 116 -10.82 -4.77 9.42
C VAL A 116 -12.23 -5.32 9.26
N SER A 117 -12.48 -6.21 8.31
CA SER A 117 -13.78 -6.90 8.18
C SER A 117 -14.16 -7.60 9.49
N MET A 118 -13.24 -8.38 10.06
CA MET A 118 -13.46 -9.11 11.30
C MET A 118 -13.68 -8.17 12.49
N ILE A 119 -12.81 -7.18 12.69
CA ILE A 119 -12.90 -6.21 13.80
C ILE A 119 -14.20 -5.42 13.72
N THR A 120 -14.60 -4.99 12.52
CA THR A 120 -15.88 -4.29 12.31
C THR A 120 -17.04 -5.17 12.77
N SER A 121 -17.05 -6.43 12.33
CA SER A 121 -18.10 -7.39 12.70
C SER A 121 -18.15 -7.65 14.21
N VAL A 122 -16.98 -7.83 14.86
CA VAL A 122 -16.86 -7.98 16.32
C VAL A 122 -17.39 -6.75 17.04
N LEU A 123 -16.98 -5.53 16.65
CA LEU A 123 -17.39 -4.31 17.32
C LEU A 123 -18.90 -4.04 17.19
N VAL A 124 -19.50 -4.36 16.03
CA VAL A 124 -20.95 -4.35 15.87
C VAL A 124 -21.60 -5.37 16.79
N SER A 125 -21.05 -6.60 16.86
CA SER A 125 -21.58 -7.68 17.69
C SER A 125 -21.56 -7.30 19.18
N ILE A 126 -20.43 -6.74 19.66
CA ILE A 126 -20.29 -6.19 21.01
C ILE A 126 -21.33 -5.11 21.26
N SER A 127 -21.48 -4.17 20.32
CA SER A 127 -22.41 -3.04 20.48
C SER A 127 -23.85 -3.49 20.65
N ILE A 128 -24.34 -4.38 19.79
CA ILE A 128 -25.71 -4.88 19.85
C ILE A 128 -25.90 -5.71 21.13
N PHE A 129 -24.96 -6.60 21.46
CA PHE A 129 -25.03 -7.44 22.65
C PHE A 129 -25.04 -6.61 23.94
N SER A 130 -24.13 -5.64 24.07
CA SER A 130 -24.08 -4.74 25.23
C SER A 130 -25.36 -3.91 25.36
N SER A 131 -25.84 -3.29 24.29
CA SER A 131 -27.09 -2.50 24.32
C SER A 131 -28.29 -3.34 24.75
N SER A 132 -28.44 -4.54 24.19
CA SER A 132 -29.51 -5.48 24.55
C SER A 132 -29.41 -5.88 26.04
N ARG A 133 -28.19 -6.07 26.56
CA ARG A 133 -27.97 -6.37 27.99
C ARG A 133 -28.35 -5.24 28.94
N PHE A 134 -28.29 -3.99 28.49
CA PHE A 134 -28.76 -2.81 29.24
C PHE A 134 -30.29 -2.60 29.17
N GLY A 135 -31.03 -3.55 28.60
CA GLY A 135 -32.49 -3.48 28.52
C GLY A 135 -33.02 -2.64 27.36
N VAL A 136 -32.16 -2.28 26.40
CA VAL A 136 -32.57 -1.62 25.16
C VAL A 136 -33.19 -2.66 24.23
N GLY A 137 -34.41 -2.41 23.75
CA GLY A 137 -35.11 -3.34 22.85
C GLY A 137 -34.29 -3.70 21.62
N ASP A 138 -34.42 -4.93 21.12
CA ASP A 138 -33.54 -5.50 20.09
C ASP A 138 -33.43 -4.65 18.83
N GLN A 139 -34.54 -4.05 18.39
CA GLN A 139 -34.56 -3.16 17.22
C GLN A 139 -33.66 -1.94 17.40
N ILE A 140 -33.70 -1.32 18.58
CA ILE A 140 -32.88 -0.15 18.91
C ILE A 140 -31.42 -0.57 19.08
N SER A 141 -31.17 -1.74 19.69
CA SER A 141 -29.82 -2.30 19.81
C SER A 141 -29.18 -2.55 18.44
N VAL A 142 -29.93 -3.07 17.47
CA VAL A 142 -29.48 -3.21 16.08
C VAL A 142 -29.17 -1.87 15.45
N LEU A 143 -30.04 -0.86 15.64
CA LEU A 143 -29.81 0.49 15.11
C LEU A 143 -28.52 1.11 15.67
N ILE A 144 -28.26 0.96 16.97
CA ILE A 144 -27.01 1.38 17.61
C ILE A 144 -25.82 0.66 16.98
N GLY A 145 -25.91 -0.66 16.81
CA GLY A 145 -24.88 -1.46 16.14
C GLY A 145 -24.59 -1.00 14.71
N VAL A 146 -25.62 -0.63 13.94
CA VAL A 146 -25.46 -0.10 12.58
C VAL A 146 -24.72 1.24 12.57
N ILE A 147 -25.13 2.17 13.44
CA ILE A 147 -24.48 3.49 13.55
C ILE A 147 -23.00 3.32 13.92
N ILE A 148 -22.70 2.48 14.91
CA ILE A 148 -21.33 2.20 15.33
C ILE A 148 -20.55 1.50 14.20
N GLY A 149 -21.15 0.52 13.53
CA GLY A 149 -20.51 -0.18 12.42
C GLY A 149 -20.11 0.76 11.27
N ILE A 150 -21.00 1.66 10.85
CA ILE A 150 -20.68 2.67 9.83
C ILE A 150 -19.54 3.58 10.30
N ALA A 151 -19.59 4.05 11.55
CA ALA A 151 -18.52 4.89 12.12
C ALA A 151 -17.17 4.15 12.15
N VAL A 152 -17.17 2.87 12.54
CA VAL A 152 -15.98 2.00 12.58
C VAL A 152 -15.42 1.78 11.17
N ILE A 153 -16.26 1.50 10.17
CA ILE A 153 -15.84 1.33 8.78
C ILE A 153 -15.13 2.60 8.30
N ILE A 154 -15.76 3.76 8.46
CA ILE A 154 -15.17 5.04 8.03
C ILE A 154 -13.83 5.29 8.74
N TYR A 155 -13.77 5.05 10.06
CA TYR A 155 -12.57 5.25 10.85
C TYR A 155 -11.42 4.32 10.43
N LEU A 156 -11.67 3.00 10.36
CA LEU A 156 -10.64 2.01 10.03
C LEU A 156 -10.18 2.13 8.58
N ASN A 157 -11.08 2.41 7.63
CA ASN A 157 -10.71 2.67 6.23
C ASN A 157 -9.77 3.87 6.12
N LYS A 158 -10.05 4.95 6.87
CA LYS A 158 -9.18 6.13 6.90
C LYS A 158 -7.83 5.84 7.55
N LYS A 159 -7.80 4.99 8.58
CA LYS A 159 -6.56 4.66 9.32
C LYS A 159 -5.60 3.74 8.56
N ILE A 160 -6.12 2.84 7.73
CA ILE A 160 -5.29 1.92 6.93
C ILE A 160 -4.89 2.53 5.59
N LYS A 161 -5.47 3.67 5.19
CA LYS A 161 -5.00 4.42 4.02
C LYS A 161 -3.52 4.80 4.21
N ARG A 162 -2.70 4.41 3.25
CA ARG A 162 -1.25 4.70 3.23
C ARG A 162 -0.99 6.13 2.78
N SER A 163 0.07 6.72 3.34
CA SER A 163 0.61 8.01 2.90
C SER A 163 1.25 7.87 1.53
N VAL A 164 1.10 8.89 0.69
CA VAL A 164 1.74 8.99 -0.63
C VAL A 164 3.00 9.84 -0.56
N LEU A 165 3.88 9.72 -1.55
CA LEU A 165 5.15 10.44 -1.59
C LEU A 165 4.97 11.97 -1.56
N GLY A 166 3.93 12.48 -2.22
CA GLY A 166 3.58 13.91 -2.22
C GLY A 166 3.26 14.50 -0.84
N GLU A 167 2.96 13.66 0.16
CA GLU A 167 2.79 14.10 1.56
C GLU A 167 4.13 14.35 2.27
N ILE A 168 5.23 13.71 1.82
CA ILE A 168 6.55 13.75 2.48
C ILE A 168 7.66 14.39 1.64
N ALA A 169 7.43 14.59 0.35
CA ALA A 169 8.37 15.20 -0.58
C ALA A 169 7.64 16.01 -1.65
N ASP A 170 8.28 17.06 -2.14
CA ASP A 170 7.89 17.77 -3.36
C ASP A 170 8.62 17.16 -4.56
N VAL A 171 7.96 17.15 -5.71
CA VAL A 171 8.49 16.57 -6.95
C VAL A 171 8.48 17.65 -8.02
N LYS A 172 9.64 17.90 -8.63
CA LYS A 172 9.83 18.92 -9.65
C LYS A 172 10.52 18.31 -10.88
N GLU A 173 10.29 18.91 -12.04
CA GLU A 173 11.05 18.60 -13.24
C GLU A 173 12.56 18.82 -12.99
N ALA A 174 13.36 17.92 -13.56
CA ALA A 174 14.82 18.00 -13.52
C ALA A 174 15.38 17.90 -14.94
N THR A 175 16.57 18.46 -15.12
CA THR A 175 17.21 18.54 -16.43
C THR A 175 18.19 17.38 -16.63
N ILE A 176 18.09 16.71 -17.78
CA ILE A 176 19.05 15.69 -18.22
C ILE A 176 20.19 16.37 -18.96
N SER A 177 21.42 15.98 -18.65
CA SER A 177 22.61 16.38 -19.38
C SER A 177 23.65 15.26 -19.41
N PHE A 178 24.71 15.45 -20.19
CA PHE A 178 25.82 14.49 -20.27
C PHE A 178 27.16 15.19 -20.05
N ASP A 179 28.06 14.51 -19.33
CA ASP A 179 29.49 14.82 -19.27
C ASP A 179 30.28 13.62 -19.79
N GLY A 180 30.69 13.70 -21.06
CA GLY A 180 31.18 12.55 -21.81
C GLY A 180 30.14 11.42 -21.81
N PRO A 181 30.48 10.21 -21.33
CA PRO A 181 29.53 9.09 -21.26
C PRO A 181 28.67 9.11 -19.98
N LEU A 182 28.83 10.07 -19.07
CA LEU A 182 28.08 10.11 -17.81
C LEU A 182 26.73 10.80 -18.00
N LEU A 183 25.64 10.09 -17.75
CA LEU A 183 24.30 10.67 -17.65
C LEU A 183 24.18 11.42 -16.32
N LEU A 184 23.79 12.70 -16.40
CA LEU A 184 23.60 13.61 -15.28
C LEU A 184 22.12 14.03 -15.21
N VAL A 185 21.59 14.16 -13.99
CA VAL A 185 20.31 14.82 -13.73
C VAL A 185 20.53 15.93 -12.72
N ASN A 186 20.26 17.18 -13.08
CA ASN A 186 20.61 18.36 -12.28
C ASN A 186 22.08 18.32 -11.77
N GLY A 187 23.00 17.82 -12.61
CA GLY A 187 24.43 17.69 -12.29
C GLY A 187 24.81 16.47 -11.43
N ILE A 188 23.86 15.59 -11.08
CA ILE A 188 24.12 14.37 -10.30
C ILE A 188 24.31 13.19 -11.26
N VAL A 189 25.43 12.47 -11.13
CA VAL A 189 25.75 11.29 -11.94
C VAL A 189 24.76 10.17 -11.65
N ILE A 190 24.04 9.72 -12.69
CA ILE A 190 23.11 8.60 -12.64
C ILE A 190 23.81 7.28 -12.95
N MET A 191 24.35 7.20 -14.16
CA MET A 191 24.99 6.01 -14.72
C MET A 191 25.88 6.40 -15.91
N ASN A 192 26.66 5.44 -16.41
CA ASN A 192 27.40 5.57 -17.66
C ASN A 192 26.54 5.04 -18.81
N VAL A 193 26.39 5.85 -19.87
CA VAL A 193 25.76 5.50 -21.14
C VAL A 193 26.81 5.62 -22.24
N GLY A 194 27.40 4.48 -22.58
CA GLY A 194 28.57 4.42 -23.44
C GLY A 194 28.27 4.69 -24.91
N PHE A 195 27.14 4.21 -25.42
CA PHE A 195 26.75 4.34 -26.82
C PHE A 195 26.22 5.74 -27.13
N GLU A 196 26.68 6.34 -28.24
CA GLU A 196 26.28 7.70 -28.63
C GLU A 196 24.79 7.75 -28.99
N ASP A 197 24.30 6.77 -29.74
CA ASP A 197 22.89 6.62 -30.11
C ASP A 197 21.97 6.59 -28.87
N SER A 198 22.37 5.87 -27.82
CA SER A 198 21.64 5.84 -26.54
C SER A 198 21.58 7.23 -25.89
N ARG A 199 22.67 8.01 -25.95
CA ARG A 199 22.71 9.37 -25.41
C ARG A 199 21.80 10.32 -26.19
N GLU A 200 21.78 10.23 -27.52
CA GLU A 200 20.86 11.02 -28.36
C GLU A 200 19.40 10.76 -28.00
N ILE A 201 19.03 9.49 -27.77
CA ILE A 201 17.69 9.10 -27.31
C ILE A 201 17.36 9.72 -25.95
N TYR A 202 18.31 9.76 -25.01
CA TYR A 202 18.10 10.42 -23.72
C TYR A 202 17.88 11.93 -23.86
N ILE A 203 18.57 12.59 -24.79
CA ILE A 203 18.37 14.02 -25.05
C ILE A 203 17.01 14.29 -25.70
N GLU A 204 16.56 13.43 -26.60
CA GLU A 204 15.28 13.61 -27.31
C GLU A 204 14.06 13.20 -26.46
N LYS A 205 14.16 12.07 -25.74
CA LYS A 205 13.01 11.39 -25.10
C LYS A 205 13.16 11.17 -23.60
N GLY A 206 14.33 11.47 -23.05
CA GLY A 206 14.54 11.35 -21.61
C GLY A 206 13.78 12.45 -20.87
N ILE A 207 13.13 12.06 -19.78
CA ILE A 207 12.56 12.98 -18.80
C ILE A 207 13.10 12.65 -17.43
N ALA A 208 13.15 13.66 -16.56
CA ALA A 208 13.66 13.50 -15.22
C ALA A 208 12.90 14.34 -14.21
N VAL A 209 12.95 13.88 -12.96
CA VAL A 209 12.39 14.61 -11.82
C VAL A 209 13.36 14.60 -10.65
N GLU A 210 13.31 15.68 -9.86
CA GLU A 210 13.94 15.79 -8.56
C GLU A 210 12.89 15.66 -7.46
N ILE A 211 13.16 14.80 -6.48
CA ILE A 211 12.31 14.53 -5.32
C ILE A 211 13.00 15.16 -4.10
N ILE A 212 12.36 16.19 -3.57
CA ILE A 212 12.88 17.04 -2.50
C ILE A 212 12.09 16.74 -1.22
N PRO A 213 12.70 16.15 -0.19
CA PRO A 213 12.00 15.83 1.06
C PRO A 213 11.55 17.10 1.78
N LYS A 214 10.36 17.05 2.41
CA LYS A 214 9.77 18.18 3.15
C LYS A 214 10.35 18.35 4.55
N ASP A 215 10.84 17.25 5.14
CA ASP A 215 11.42 17.22 6.48
C ASP A 215 12.43 16.06 6.60
N GLU A 216 13.13 15.99 7.73
CA GLU A 216 14.08 14.91 8.04
C GLU A 216 13.44 13.50 8.07
N ASN A 217 12.13 13.40 8.33
CA ASN A 217 11.44 12.12 8.25
C ASN A 217 11.28 11.67 6.80
N GLY A 218 10.90 12.58 5.91
CA GLY A 218 10.85 12.40 4.48
C GLY A 218 12.22 12.01 3.94
N LEU A 219 13.26 12.78 4.30
CA LEU A 219 14.65 12.53 3.92
C LEU A 219 15.08 11.10 4.27
N ALA A 220 14.88 10.68 5.52
CA ALA A 220 15.23 9.34 5.98
C ALA A 220 14.38 8.23 5.33
N THR A 221 13.12 8.53 4.96
CA THR A 221 12.21 7.58 4.33
C THR A 221 12.59 7.34 2.86
N ILE A 222 12.80 8.40 2.08
CA ILE A 222 13.18 8.28 0.66
C ILE A 222 14.62 7.78 0.49
N ALA A 223 15.46 7.89 1.53
CA ALA A 223 16.79 7.30 1.55
C ALA A 223 16.76 5.76 1.43
N ASN A 224 15.65 5.09 1.76
CA ASN A 224 15.52 3.63 1.67
C ASN A 224 15.53 3.16 0.19
N VAL A 225 16.35 2.16 -0.14
CA VAL A 225 16.48 1.64 -1.51
C VAL A 225 15.20 0.97 -2.00
N GLY A 226 14.44 0.30 -1.13
CA GLY A 226 13.14 -0.29 -1.48
C GLY A 226 12.10 0.76 -1.85
N GLN A 227 12.08 1.92 -1.16
CA GLN A 227 11.22 3.04 -1.54
C GLN A 227 11.60 3.59 -2.93
N ARG A 228 12.89 3.70 -3.22
CA ARG A 228 13.37 4.16 -4.53
C ARG A 228 12.98 3.18 -5.63
N GLN A 229 13.13 1.88 -5.39
CA GLN A 229 12.70 0.85 -6.34
C GLN A 229 11.20 0.93 -6.62
N ALA A 230 10.37 1.14 -5.59
CA ALA A 230 8.94 1.31 -5.76
C ALA A 230 8.60 2.54 -6.61
N ILE A 231 9.27 3.67 -6.40
CA ILE A 231 9.08 4.89 -7.22
C ILE A 231 9.47 4.60 -8.68
N THR A 232 10.61 3.98 -8.90
CA THR A 232 11.08 3.62 -10.25
C THR A 232 10.12 2.66 -10.96
N HIS A 233 9.62 1.65 -10.24
CA HIS A 233 8.63 0.70 -10.77
C HIS A 233 7.32 1.40 -11.13
N GLU A 234 6.78 2.24 -10.24
CA GLU A 234 5.53 2.96 -10.51
C GLU A 234 5.66 3.90 -11.72
N ALA A 235 6.79 4.61 -11.84
CA ALA A 235 7.09 5.44 -13.00
C ALA A 235 7.08 4.62 -14.29
N ALA A 236 7.81 3.49 -14.32
CA ALA A 236 7.88 2.64 -15.50
C ALA A 236 6.56 1.93 -15.84
N ALA A 237 5.83 1.45 -14.83
CA ALA A 237 4.58 0.72 -15.01
C ALA A 237 3.43 1.62 -15.49
N GLN A 238 3.38 2.87 -15.04
CA GLN A 238 2.29 3.79 -15.37
C GLN A 238 2.58 4.66 -16.60
N LEU A 239 3.79 5.21 -16.72
CA LEU A 239 4.17 6.03 -17.88
C LEU A 239 4.58 5.17 -19.09
N GLY A 240 4.91 3.91 -18.84
CA GLY A 240 5.59 3.06 -19.81
C GLY A 240 7.09 3.38 -19.87
N ILE A 241 7.83 2.46 -20.49
CA ILE A 241 9.26 2.60 -20.68
C ILE A 241 9.66 2.14 -22.08
N ARG A 242 10.68 2.77 -22.65
CA ARG A 242 11.28 2.36 -23.91
C ARG A 242 12.02 1.02 -23.80
N LYS A 243 12.72 0.82 -22.68
CA LYS A 243 13.65 -0.28 -22.44
C LYS A 243 13.11 -1.64 -22.91
N ASP A 244 13.91 -2.36 -23.68
CA ASP A 244 13.77 -3.81 -23.89
C ASP A 244 14.72 -4.61 -22.95
N VAL A 245 14.59 -5.95 -22.94
CA VAL A 245 15.30 -6.86 -22.03
C VAL A 245 16.83 -6.65 -22.05
N ASP A 246 17.41 -6.48 -23.24
CA ASP A 246 18.86 -6.34 -23.44
C ASP A 246 19.31 -4.88 -23.65
N GLU A 247 18.56 -3.91 -23.12
CA GLU A 247 18.88 -2.48 -23.19
C GLU A 247 19.13 -1.88 -21.79
N PRO A 248 20.29 -2.17 -21.15
CA PRO A 248 20.57 -1.68 -19.80
C PRO A 248 20.64 -0.15 -19.73
N ASP A 249 21.06 0.51 -20.81
CA ASP A 249 21.19 1.97 -20.93
C ASP A 249 19.88 2.70 -20.60
N PHE A 250 18.72 2.11 -20.91
CA PHE A 250 17.41 2.72 -20.66
C PHE A 250 16.76 2.26 -19.34
N THR A 251 17.52 1.59 -18.47
CA THR A 251 17.02 1.21 -17.14
C THR A 251 16.85 2.48 -16.31
N PRO A 252 15.63 2.82 -15.86
CA PRO A 252 15.39 3.99 -15.04
C PRO A 252 16.06 3.79 -13.68
N MET A 253 16.73 4.83 -13.21
CA MET A 253 17.50 4.77 -11.98
C MET A 253 17.27 6.01 -11.14
N ILE A 254 17.17 5.77 -9.82
CA ILE A 254 17.14 6.83 -8.82
C ILE A 254 18.50 6.91 -8.13
N ARG A 255 19.10 8.11 -8.15
CA ARG A 255 20.27 8.43 -7.33
C ARG A 255 19.91 9.43 -6.26
N ARG A 256 20.72 9.41 -5.20
CA ARG A 256 20.62 10.35 -4.09
C ARG A 256 21.77 11.33 -4.18
N ASN A 257 21.46 12.62 -4.11
CA ASN A 257 22.46 13.66 -3.90
C ASN A 257 23.10 13.44 -2.52
N SER A 258 24.42 13.32 -2.46
CA SER A 258 25.13 13.09 -1.19
C SER A 258 25.14 14.30 -0.26
N GLU A 259 24.95 15.50 -0.79
CA GLU A 259 25.05 16.76 -0.04
C GLU A 259 23.75 17.12 0.67
N ASN A 260 22.63 17.12 -0.06
CA ASN A 260 21.32 17.51 0.48
C ASN A 260 20.35 16.32 0.65
N GLY A 261 20.69 15.16 0.10
CA GLY A 261 19.88 13.94 0.20
C GLY A 261 18.63 13.91 -0.67
N ASN A 262 18.43 14.88 -1.56
CA ASN A 262 17.41 14.85 -2.62
C ASN A 262 17.62 13.63 -3.51
N LEU A 263 16.56 13.17 -4.14
CA LEU A 263 16.65 12.11 -5.14
C LEU A 263 16.44 12.68 -6.53
N VAL A 264 17.12 12.08 -7.51
CA VAL A 264 16.89 12.35 -8.92
C VAL A 264 16.56 11.04 -9.62
N LEU A 265 15.50 11.07 -10.42
CA LEU A 265 15.04 9.98 -11.27
C LEU A 265 15.20 10.41 -12.72
N SER A 266 15.74 9.53 -13.55
CA SER A 266 15.62 9.62 -15.02
C SER A 266 14.90 8.40 -15.57
N ILE A 267 14.09 8.62 -16.60
CA ILE A 267 13.39 7.57 -17.34
C ILE A 267 13.29 7.97 -18.81
N VAL A 268 13.43 6.98 -19.69
CA VAL A 268 13.13 7.14 -21.12
C VAL A 268 11.78 6.47 -21.39
N ALA A 269 10.75 7.29 -21.51
CA ALA A 269 9.40 6.85 -21.83
C ALA A 269 9.22 6.71 -23.35
N LEU A 270 8.22 5.91 -23.77
CA LEU A 270 7.81 5.84 -25.18
C LEU A 270 7.17 7.17 -25.62
N GLU A 271 6.32 7.72 -24.77
CA GLU A 271 5.66 9.02 -24.91
C GLU A 271 6.06 9.90 -23.72
N PRO A 272 7.06 10.78 -23.87
CA PRO A 272 7.56 11.59 -22.75
C PRO A 272 6.55 12.65 -22.31
N ASP A 273 6.14 12.58 -21.04
CA ASP A 273 5.27 13.55 -20.38
C ASP A 273 5.76 13.74 -18.93
N VAL A 274 6.38 14.90 -18.66
CA VAL A 274 7.01 15.18 -17.36
C VAL A 274 5.97 15.49 -16.29
N GLU A 275 4.86 16.13 -16.65
CA GLU A 275 3.74 16.39 -15.74
C GLU A 275 3.14 15.08 -15.23
N CYS A 276 2.93 14.11 -16.11
CA CYS A 276 2.49 12.76 -15.76
C CYS A 276 3.50 12.07 -14.86
N LEU A 277 4.80 12.15 -15.17
CA LEU A 277 5.86 11.58 -14.31
C LEU A 277 5.83 12.17 -12.90
N ILE A 278 5.68 13.50 -12.79
CA ILE A 278 5.59 14.20 -11.50
C ILE A 278 4.40 13.67 -10.68
N GLU A 279 3.21 13.54 -11.28
CA GLU A 279 2.02 13.07 -10.58
C GLU A 279 2.08 11.57 -10.23
N ILE A 280 2.68 10.74 -11.07
CA ILE A 280 2.95 9.33 -10.77
C ILE A 280 3.88 9.20 -9.55
N VAL A 281 4.99 9.94 -9.56
CA VAL A 281 5.96 9.91 -8.46
C VAL A 281 5.33 10.44 -7.16
N LYS A 282 4.55 11.53 -7.22
CA LYS A 282 3.81 12.04 -6.04
C LYS A 282 2.79 11.05 -5.49
N SER A 283 2.12 10.29 -6.36
CA SER A 283 1.07 9.34 -5.97
C SER A 283 1.60 7.98 -5.52
N THR A 284 2.90 7.72 -5.70
CA THR A 284 3.57 6.51 -5.22
C THR A 284 3.39 6.35 -3.71
N LEU A 285 3.05 5.13 -3.26
CA LEU A 285 2.88 4.86 -1.84
C LEU A 285 4.20 4.90 -1.08
N VAL A 286 4.16 5.47 0.12
CA VAL A 286 5.25 5.37 1.09
C VAL A 286 5.17 3.99 1.74
N LEU A 287 6.22 3.19 1.55
CA LEU A 287 6.31 1.84 2.11
C LEU A 287 6.41 1.90 3.64
N GLU A 288 5.64 1.07 4.32
CA GLU A 288 5.65 0.90 5.77
C GLU A 288 7.04 0.45 6.26
N SER A 289 7.70 -0.42 5.50
CA SER A 289 9.06 -0.89 5.79
C SER A 289 10.13 0.20 5.61
N ALA A 290 9.88 1.18 4.73
CA ALA A 290 10.77 2.30 4.47
C ALA A 290 10.55 3.48 5.41
N LYS A 291 9.35 3.63 5.98
CA LYS A 291 8.98 4.76 6.83
C LYS A 291 9.95 4.91 8.01
N ARG A 292 10.55 6.10 8.14
CA ARG A 292 11.42 6.48 9.26
C ARG A 292 10.87 7.75 9.92
N LYS A 293 11.11 7.88 11.23
CA LYS A 293 10.66 9.03 12.03
C LYS A 293 11.77 9.57 12.94
N PRO A 294 12.93 10.00 12.42
CA PRO A 294 14.01 10.59 13.21
C PRO A 294 13.52 11.72 14.13
N LEU A 295 12.59 12.57 13.66
CA LEU A 295 12.02 13.67 14.45
C LEU A 295 11.15 13.20 15.62
N ALA A 296 10.78 11.92 15.71
CA ALA A 296 10.14 11.37 16.91
C ALA A 296 11.13 11.12 18.06
N SER A 297 12.43 11.08 17.76
CA SER A 297 13.50 10.86 18.73
C SER A 297 14.08 12.17 19.24
N LYS A 298 14.51 12.20 20.51
CA LYS A 298 15.15 13.39 21.12
C LYS A 298 16.39 13.84 20.34
N TYR A 299 17.22 12.90 19.92
CA TYR A 299 18.47 13.19 19.19
C TYR A 299 18.21 13.59 17.74
N GLY A 300 17.24 12.97 17.07
CA GLY A 300 16.87 13.36 15.70
C GLY A 300 16.28 14.76 15.62
N LYS A 301 15.51 15.21 16.63
CA LYS A 301 15.07 16.62 16.70
C LYS A 301 16.26 17.57 16.82
N LYS A 302 17.19 17.29 17.74
CA LYS A 302 18.39 18.13 17.95
C LYS A 302 19.33 18.20 16.75
N ALA A 303 19.31 17.19 15.89
CA ALA A 303 20.14 17.16 14.68
C ALA A 303 19.48 17.88 13.49
N ALA A 304 18.19 18.17 13.58
CA ALA A 304 17.40 18.86 12.56
C ALA A 304 17.30 20.38 12.79
N ASP A 305 17.59 20.83 14.03
CA ASP A 305 17.69 22.24 14.44
C ASP A 305 19.07 22.82 14.05
#